data_AF-A0A7R9YYL5-F1
#
_entry.id   AF-A0A7R9YYL5-F1
#
_cell.length_a   1.000
_cell.length_b   1.000
_cell.length_c   1.000
_cell.angle_alpha   90.00
_cell.angle_beta   90.00
_cell.angle_gamma   90.00
#
_symmetry.space_group_name_H-M   'P 1'
#
loop_
_entity.id
_entity.type
_entity.pdbx_description
1 polymer ?
#
loop_
_entity_poly.entity_id
_entity_poly.type
_entity_poly.pdbx_seq_one_letter_code
_entity_poly.pdbx_strand_id
1 'polypeptide(L)'
;VNKIIRDIQEGIPSFLFIPLTYQIFSRVDGETGSFQDALRRIVTRMSSDHPYHCIGQLIALANGDKVGTGVSGRQANMYLGNVGSSKIEASKEILQEIAKDSKKKNGRSYVASLIDSYTAIYESYIQLAMCSTKKFVN
;
A
#
# COMPACT_ATOMS: atom_id res chain seq x y z
N VAL A 1 8.40 -9.15 -22.46
CA VAL A 1 8.11 -9.66 -21.10
C VAL A 1 6.88 -8.98 -20.48
N ASN A 2 6.86 -7.67 -20.26
CA ASN A 2 5.74 -6.97 -19.58
C ASN A 2 4.36 -7.21 -20.22
N LYS A 3 4.28 -7.22 -21.56
CA LYS A 3 3.04 -7.54 -22.29
C LYS A 3 2.55 -8.96 -21.99
N ILE A 4 3.45 -9.94 -21.98
CA ILE A 4 3.14 -11.35 -21.68
C ILE A 4 2.66 -11.50 -20.23
N ILE A 5 3.32 -10.86 -19.27
CA ILE A 5 2.88 -10.87 -17.86
C ILE A 5 1.50 -10.26 -17.74
N ARG A 6 1.25 -9.13 -18.41
CA ARG A 6 -0.06 -8.48 -18.38
C ARG A 6 -1.19 -9.37 -18.92
N ASP A 7 -0.89 -10.17 -19.94
CA ASP A 7 -1.88 -11.02 -20.61
C ASP A 7 -2.10 -12.34 -19.84
N ILE A 8 -1.07 -12.88 -19.18
CA ILE A 8 -1.15 -14.15 -18.43
C ILE A 8 -1.62 -13.95 -16.98
N GLN A 9 -1.35 -12.79 -16.37
CA GLN A 9 -1.61 -12.57 -14.94
C GLN A 9 -3.04 -12.90 -14.54
N GLU A 10 -4.04 -12.65 -15.40
CA GLU A 10 -5.47 -12.88 -15.10
C GLU A 10 -5.76 -14.37 -14.86
N GLY A 11 -5.05 -15.27 -15.54
CA GLY A 11 -5.18 -16.72 -15.37
C GLY A 11 -4.46 -17.28 -14.14
N ILE A 12 -3.50 -16.54 -13.56
CA ILE A 12 -2.74 -17.01 -12.38
C ILE A 12 -3.55 -16.71 -11.11
N PRO A 13 -3.75 -17.68 -10.19
CA PRO A 13 -4.41 -17.42 -8.92
C PRO A 13 -3.64 -16.40 -8.06
N SER A 14 -4.33 -15.36 -7.58
CA SER A 14 -3.73 -14.25 -6.84
C SER A 14 -3.10 -14.66 -5.49
N PHE A 15 -3.57 -15.75 -4.87
CA PHE A 15 -3.05 -16.21 -3.57
C PHE A 15 -1.59 -16.68 -3.63
N LEU A 16 -1.10 -17.07 -4.82
CA LEU A 16 0.29 -17.50 -5.02
C LEU A 16 1.29 -16.35 -4.80
N PHE A 17 0.83 -15.11 -4.93
CA PHE A 17 1.67 -13.93 -4.73
C PHE A 17 1.68 -13.42 -3.29
N ILE A 18 0.83 -13.95 -2.40
CA ILE A 18 0.73 -13.49 -1.01
C ILE A 18 2.06 -13.59 -0.25
N PRO A 19 2.85 -14.68 -0.36
CA PRO A 19 4.18 -14.75 0.26
C PRO A 19 5.16 -13.67 -0.24
N LEU A 20 4.90 -13.09 -1.41
CA LEU A 20 5.75 -12.09 -2.07
C LEU A 20 5.21 -10.65 -1.93
N THR A 21 4.21 -10.44 -1.07
CA THR A 21 3.52 -9.14 -0.91
C THR A 21 4.50 -8.00 -0.70
N TYR A 22 5.47 -8.13 0.21
CA TYR A 22 6.46 -7.09 0.49
C TYR A 22 7.34 -6.78 -0.74
N GLN A 23 7.86 -7.81 -1.41
CA GLN A 23 8.76 -7.67 -2.55
C GLN A 23 8.03 -7.01 -3.73
N ILE A 24 6.79 -7.40 -3.99
CA ILE A 24 5.96 -6.83 -5.07
C ILE A 24 5.61 -5.38 -4.74
N PHE A 25 5.11 -5.11 -3.53
CA PHE A 25 4.56 -3.80 -3.17
C PHE A 25 5.69 -2.75 -3.04
N SER A 26 6.89 -3.14 -2.61
CA SER A 26 8.05 -2.24 -2.54
C SER A 26 8.51 -1.68 -3.89
N ARG A 27 8.06 -2.28 -5.01
CA ARG A 27 8.36 -1.86 -6.38
C ARG A 27 7.31 -0.93 -6.99
N VAL A 28 6.21 -0.68 -6.28
CA VAL A 28 5.17 0.25 -6.72
C VAL A 28 5.77 1.65 -6.77
N ASP A 29 5.52 2.34 -7.89
CA ASP A 29 5.95 3.71 -8.08
C ASP A 29 4.93 4.53 -8.88
N GLY A 30 5.09 5.85 -8.84
CA GLY A 30 4.34 6.81 -9.65
C GLY A 30 4.82 6.91 -11.10
N GLU A 31 5.90 6.21 -11.45
CA GLU A 31 6.39 6.15 -12.82
C GLU A 31 5.36 5.52 -13.76
N THR A 32 5.30 6.05 -14.98
CA THR A 32 4.44 5.49 -16.03
C THR A 32 5.23 4.51 -16.89
N GLY A 33 4.61 3.40 -17.27
CA GLY A 33 5.24 2.44 -18.18
C GLY A 33 4.69 1.03 -18.07
N SER A 34 4.98 0.22 -19.10
CA SER A 34 4.44 -1.14 -19.22
C SER A 34 4.71 -2.06 -18.03
N PHE A 35 5.80 -1.81 -17.28
CA PHE A 35 6.09 -2.54 -16.05
C PHE A 35 5.17 -2.11 -14.90
N GLN A 36 5.06 -0.80 -14.64
CA GLN A 36 4.21 -0.27 -13.56
C GLN A 36 2.73 -0.55 -13.85
N ASP A 37 2.29 -0.53 -15.11
CA ASP A 37 0.93 -0.92 -15.47
C ASP A 37 0.62 -2.39 -15.13
N ALA A 38 1.57 -3.29 -15.41
CA ALA A 38 1.43 -4.69 -15.05
C ALA A 38 1.49 -4.89 -13.53
N LEU A 39 2.42 -4.22 -12.85
CA LEU A 39 2.58 -4.29 -11.40
C LEU A 39 1.31 -3.78 -10.67
N ARG A 40 0.77 -2.63 -11.08
CA ARG A 40 -0.47 -2.06 -10.52
C ARG A 40 -1.63 -3.04 -10.65
N ARG A 41 -1.80 -3.69 -11.80
CA ARG A 41 -2.83 -4.72 -11.98
C ARG A 41 -2.67 -5.90 -11.02
N ILE A 42 -1.46 -6.40 -10.81
CA ILE A 42 -1.18 -7.47 -9.84
C ILE A 42 -1.55 -7.01 -8.43
N VAL A 43 -1.08 -5.82 -8.02
CA VAL A 43 -1.32 -5.27 -6.67
C VAL A 43 -2.80 -5.02 -6.42
N THR A 44 -3.52 -4.41 -7.37
CA THR A 44 -4.96 -4.16 -7.27
C THR A 44 -5.74 -5.46 -7.16
N ARG A 45 -5.36 -6.50 -7.94
CA ARG A 45 -6.01 -7.81 -7.87
C ARG A 45 -5.74 -8.53 -6.56
N MET A 46 -4.48 -8.58 -6.12
CA MET A 46 -4.12 -9.17 -4.83
C MET A 46 -4.90 -8.51 -3.69
N SER A 47 -5.00 -7.18 -3.72
CA SER A 47 -5.69 -6.41 -2.68
C SER A 47 -7.20 -6.54 -2.70
N SER A 48 -7.78 -6.80 -3.88
CA SER A 48 -9.21 -7.05 -4.02
C SER A 48 -9.61 -8.47 -3.60
N ASP A 49 -8.75 -9.46 -3.89
CA ASP A 49 -8.99 -10.88 -3.58
C ASP A 49 -8.62 -11.25 -2.13
N HIS A 50 -7.53 -10.68 -1.62
CA HIS A 50 -6.96 -10.99 -0.31
C HIS A 50 -6.76 -9.71 0.53
N PRO A 51 -7.86 -8.99 0.82
CA PRO A 51 -7.79 -7.64 1.37
C PRO A 51 -7.10 -7.60 2.76
N TYR A 52 -7.32 -8.60 3.61
CA TYR A 52 -6.68 -8.71 4.92
C TYR A 52 -5.15 -8.86 4.87
N HIS A 53 -4.61 -9.42 3.78
CA HIS A 53 -3.17 -9.60 3.61
C HIS A 53 -2.49 -8.37 2.97
N CYS A 54 -3.22 -7.63 2.13
CA CYS A 54 -2.63 -6.65 1.23
C CYS A 54 -2.92 -5.19 1.62
N ILE A 55 -4.12 -4.89 2.13
CA ILE A 55 -4.53 -3.50 2.41
C ILE A 55 -3.61 -2.85 3.44
N GLY A 56 -3.23 -3.59 4.50
CA GLY A 56 -2.31 -3.09 5.52
C GLY A 56 -0.96 -2.65 4.91
N GLN A 57 -0.43 -3.42 3.96
CA GLN A 57 0.81 -3.10 3.28
C GLN A 57 0.69 -1.86 2.39
N LEU A 58 -0.43 -1.70 1.67
CA LEU A 58 -0.70 -0.49 0.87
C LEU A 58 -0.86 0.75 1.75
N ILE A 59 -1.56 0.64 2.88
CA ILE A 59 -1.70 1.75 3.84
C ILE A 59 -0.34 2.13 4.42
N ALA A 60 0.52 1.16 4.73
CA ALA A 60 1.88 1.43 5.20
C ALA A 60 2.69 2.22 4.16
N LEU A 61 2.61 1.85 2.87
CA LEU A 61 3.25 2.60 1.79
C LEU A 61 2.65 4.01 1.61
N ALA A 62 1.33 4.14 1.70
CA ALA A 62 0.63 5.41 1.59
C ALA A 62 0.90 6.38 2.76
N ASN A 63 1.42 5.88 3.89
CA ASN A 63 1.84 6.67 5.05
C ASN A 63 3.37 6.73 5.21
N GLY A 64 4.13 6.42 4.15
CA GLY A 64 5.59 6.35 4.22
C GLY A 64 6.28 7.68 4.58
N ASP A 65 5.61 8.81 4.37
CA ASP A 65 6.03 10.16 4.78
C ASP A 65 5.98 10.38 6.31
N LYS A 66 5.07 9.70 7.00
CA LYS A 66 4.86 9.86 8.46
C LYS A 66 5.95 9.19 9.31
N VAL A 67 6.81 8.35 8.73
CA VAL A 67 7.82 7.55 9.46
C VAL A 67 9.13 8.30 9.68
N GLY A 68 9.42 9.35 8.90
CA GLY A 68 10.72 10.04 8.94
C GLY A 68 10.78 11.34 9.76
N THR A 69 9.66 11.83 10.27
CA THR A 69 9.59 13.15 10.94
C THR A 69 10.02 13.09 12.42
N GLY A 70 9.94 11.92 13.06
CA GLY A 70 10.23 11.72 14.48
C GLY A 70 11.64 11.22 14.81
N VAL A 71 12.43 10.79 13.81
CA VAL A 71 13.74 10.16 14.01
C VAL A 71 14.80 10.92 13.22
N SER A 72 15.58 11.76 13.91
CA SER A 72 16.69 12.48 13.28
C SER A 72 17.89 11.54 13.09
N GLY A 73 18.25 11.22 11.83
CA GLY A 73 19.42 10.38 11.55
C GLY A 73 19.64 10.05 10.08
N ARG A 74 20.86 9.58 9.74
CA ARG A 74 21.28 9.23 8.36
C ARG A 74 20.35 8.19 7.71
N GLN A 75 19.83 7.25 8.50
CA GLN A 75 18.91 6.20 8.03
C GLN A 75 17.51 6.73 7.70
N ALA A 76 17.02 7.73 8.45
CA ALA A 76 15.71 8.36 8.18
C ALA A 76 15.75 9.17 6.89
N ASN A 77 16.85 9.90 6.63
CA ASN A 77 17.03 10.65 5.39
C ASN A 77 17.14 9.72 4.16
N MET A 78 17.82 8.56 4.29
CA MET A 78 17.85 7.55 3.22
C MET A 78 16.48 6.90 2.98
N TYR A 79 15.71 6.66 4.04
CA TYR A 79 14.36 6.12 3.93
C TYR A 79 13.41 7.11 3.24
N LEU A 80 13.42 8.38 3.65
CA LEU A 80 12.64 9.45 3.01
C LEU A 80 13.02 9.61 1.53
N GLY A 81 14.30 9.50 1.18
CA GLY A 81 14.77 9.53 -0.20
C GLY A 81 14.32 8.33 -1.05
N ASN A 82 14.16 7.15 -0.44
CA ASN A 82 13.79 5.91 -1.14
C ASN A 82 12.28 5.66 -1.22
N VAL A 83 11.51 6.19 -0.26
CA VAL A 83 10.04 6.10 -0.27
C VAL A 83 9.49 7.00 -1.37
N GLY A 84 10.06 8.19 -1.60
CA GLY A 84 9.65 9.07 -2.70
C GLY A 84 8.19 9.56 -2.60
N SER A 85 7.91 10.81 -2.96
CA SER A 85 6.51 11.28 -3.03
C SER A 85 5.70 10.46 -4.03
N SER A 86 6.33 9.99 -5.11
CA SER A 86 5.72 9.21 -6.18
C SER A 86 5.12 7.88 -5.72
N LYS A 87 5.80 7.12 -4.85
CA LYS A 87 5.28 5.83 -4.35
C LYS A 87 4.12 6.01 -3.40
N ILE A 88 4.17 7.07 -2.59
CA ILE A 88 3.10 7.44 -1.66
C ILE A 88 1.84 7.77 -2.47
N GLU A 89 1.96 8.63 -3.48
CA GLU A 89 0.86 8.99 -4.37
C GLU A 89 0.31 7.76 -5.09
N ALA A 90 1.17 6.95 -5.70
CA ALA A 90 0.78 5.70 -6.36
C ALA A 90 0.00 4.75 -5.44
N SER A 91 0.44 4.62 -4.18
CA SER A 91 -0.22 3.74 -3.21
C SER A 91 -1.60 4.29 -2.80
N LYS A 92 -1.73 5.62 -2.66
CA LYS A 92 -3.01 6.28 -2.38
C LYS A 92 -3.99 6.11 -3.55
N GLU A 93 -3.52 6.26 -4.79
CA GLU A 93 -4.32 6.05 -5.99
C GLU A 93 -4.87 4.61 -6.06
N ILE A 94 -4.01 3.61 -5.83
CA ILE A 94 -4.41 2.19 -5.83
C ILE A 94 -5.48 1.92 -4.75
N LEU A 95 -5.31 2.46 -3.54
CA LEU A 95 -6.31 2.32 -2.47
C LEU A 95 -7.66 2.93 -2.86
N GLN A 96 -7.65 4.12 -3.49
CA GLN A 96 -8.87 4.76 -3.99
C GLN A 96 -9.54 3.96 -5.11
N GLU A 97 -8.75 3.40 -6.02
CA GLU A 97 -9.23 2.54 -7.10
C GLU A 97 -9.93 1.30 -6.52
N ILE A 98 -9.30 0.59 -5.59
CA ILE A 98 -9.88 -0.60 -4.94
C ILE A 98 -11.16 -0.23 -4.17
N ALA A 99 -11.16 0.89 -3.43
CA ALA A 99 -12.34 1.37 -2.70
C ALA A 99 -13.50 1.73 -3.64
N LYS A 100 -13.21 2.29 -4.82
CA LYS A 100 -14.22 2.61 -5.83
C LYS A 100 -14.76 1.35 -6.51
N ASP A 101 -13.88 0.41 -6.85
CA ASP A 101 -14.22 -0.84 -7.53
C ASP A 101 -15.03 -1.78 -6.64
N SER A 102 -14.70 -1.84 -5.35
CA SER A 102 -15.46 -2.61 -4.36
C SER A 102 -16.89 -2.09 -4.12
N LYS A 103 -17.17 -0.81 -4.41
CA LYS A 103 -18.52 -0.21 -4.33
C LYS A 103 -19.37 -0.42 -5.59
N LYS A 104 -18.82 -0.99 -6.67
CA LYS A 104 -19.58 -1.31 -7.90
C LYS A 104 -20.61 -2.43 -7.62
N LYS A 105 -21.62 -2.56 -8.48
CA LYS A 105 -22.76 -3.52 -8.35
C LYS A 105 -22.34 -4.98 -8.09
N ASN A 106 -21.16 -5.40 -8.56
CA ASN A 106 -20.61 -6.76 -8.39
C ASN A 106 -19.37 -6.80 -7.47
N GLY A 107 -19.05 -5.68 -6.82
CA GLY A 107 -17.88 -5.52 -5.96
C GLY A 107 -18.12 -6.06 -4.55
N ARG A 108 -17.03 -6.37 -3.85
CA ARG A 108 -17.06 -6.80 -2.45
C ARG A 108 -17.16 -5.57 -1.56
N SER A 109 -18.38 -5.10 -1.26
CA SER A 109 -18.60 -3.85 -0.51
C SER A 109 -17.84 -3.77 0.82
N TYR A 110 -17.62 -4.92 1.50
CA TYR A 110 -16.84 -4.97 2.75
C TYR A 110 -15.38 -4.50 2.59
N VAL A 111 -14.80 -4.60 1.39
CA VAL A 111 -13.41 -4.19 1.13
C VAL A 111 -13.25 -2.69 1.31
N ALA A 112 -14.21 -1.89 0.83
CA ALA A 112 -14.22 -0.45 1.07
C ALA A 112 -14.30 -0.13 2.56
N SER A 113 -15.23 -0.77 3.28
CA SER A 113 -15.36 -0.59 4.73
C SER A 113 -14.10 -1.02 5.49
N LEU A 114 -13.39 -2.04 5.00
CA LEU A 114 -12.13 -2.50 5.58
C LEU A 114 -11.01 -1.50 5.34
N ILE A 115 -10.92 -0.89 4.15
CA ILE A 115 -9.97 0.19 3.86
C ILE A 115 -10.20 1.36 4.82
N ASP A 116 -11.45 1.79 5.00
CA ASP A 116 -11.79 2.89 5.90
C ASP A 116 -11.41 2.56 7.35
N SER A 117 -11.76 1.35 7.80
CA SER A 117 -11.46 0.87 9.15
C SER A 117 -9.96 0.76 9.41
N TYR A 118 -9.20 0.17 8.47
CA TYR A 118 -7.76 0.04 8.59
C TYR A 118 -7.07 1.39 8.52
N THR A 119 -7.53 2.31 7.68
CA THR A 119 -6.97 3.66 7.61
C THR A 119 -7.11 4.35 8.98
N ALA A 120 -8.30 4.32 9.57
CA ALA A 120 -8.54 4.91 10.89
C ALA A 120 -7.67 4.27 11.99
N ILE A 121 -7.56 2.94 12.02
CA ILE A 121 -6.75 2.21 13.00
C ILE A 121 -5.26 2.52 12.83
N TYR A 122 -4.74 2.48 11.60
CA TYR A 122 -3.32 2.77 11.34
C TYR A 122 -2.96 4.22 11.70
N GLU A 123 -3.82 5.18 11.36
CA GLU A 123 -3.60 6.57 11.76
C GLU A 123 -3.61 6.74 13.27
N SER A 124 -4.53 6.08 13.97
CA SER A 124 -4.57 6.08 15.44
C SER A 124 -3.29 5.48 16.03
N TYR A 125 -2.79 4.38 15.48
CA TYR A 125 -1.52 3.78 15.92
C TYR A 125 -0.32 4.69 15.65
N ILE A 126 -0.27 5.36 14.49
CA ILE A 126 0.79 6.33 14.18
C ILE A 126 0.75 7.48 15.19
N GLN A 127 -0.44 8.03 15.47
CA GLN A 127 -0.60 9.09 16.46
C GLN A 127 -0.16 8.64 17.86
N LEU A 128 -0.56 7.44 18.27
CA LEU A 128 -0.16 6.86 19.55
C LEU A 128 1.37 6.71 19.63
N ALA A 129 2.00 6.19 18.58
CA ALA A 129 3.45 6.00 18.51
C ALA A 129 4.23 7.32 18.50
N MET A 130 3.66 8.39 17.93
CA MET A 130 4.28 9.72 17.89
C MET A 130 3.97 10.57 19.15
N CYS A 131 3.11 10.09 20.04
CA CYS A 131 2.73 10.83 21.24
C CYS A 131 3.92 10.97 22.19
N SER A 132 4.16 12.19 22.69
CA SER A 132 5.30 12.49 23.57
C SER A 132 5.18 11.77 24.91
N THR A 133 6.17 10.94 25.23
CA THR A 133 6.24 10.22 26.51
C THR A 133 6.95 11.00 27.62
N LYS A 134 7.36 12.25 27.38
CA LYS A 134 8.12 13.09 28.34
C LYS A 134 7.46 13.24 29.72
N LYS A 135 6.14 13.09 29.81
CA LYS A 135 5.39 13.13 31.08
C LYS A 135 5.49 11.83 31.91
N PHE A 136 5.95 10.75 31.30
CA PHE A 136 6.05 9.42 31.90
C PHE A 136 7.50 8.99 32.16
N VAL A 137 8.46 9.78 31.70
CA VAL A 137 9.90 9.58 31.92
C VAL A 137 10.32 10.64 32.93
N ASN A 138 10.29 10.29 34.21
CA ASN A 138 10.98 11.02 35.28
C ASN A 138 12.49 10.79 35.17
#